data_AF-A0A950H090-F1
#
_entry.id   AF-A0A950H090-F1
#
_cell.length_a   1.000
_cell.length_b   1.000
_cell.length_c   1.000
_cell.angle_alpha   90.00
_cell.angle_beta   90.00
_cell.angle_gamma   90.00
#
_symmetry.space_group_name_H-M   'P 1'
#
loop_
_entity.id
_entity.type
_entity.pdbx_description
1 polymer ?
#
loop_
_entity_poly.entity_id
_entity_poly.type
_entity_poly.pdbx_seq_one_letter_code
_entity_poly.pdbx_strand_id
1 'polypeptide(L)'
;PRWQRILNEGARPQRLLWASTGTKDPKASDVLYVKALAAPFTVNTMPEGTLKALGDHGDIGALLPADGGDCEAVLSRFAQAGVDVEALAAQLQEEGAKSFVASWSDLMDVIAHKSAALASAS
;
A
#
# COMPACT_ATOMS: atom_id res chain seq x y z
N PRO A 1 19.33 9.92 19.59
CA PRO A 1 18.49 10.80 18.75
C PRO A 1 17.25 11.33 19.49
N ARG A 2 16.62 12.44 19.06
CA ARG A 2 15.43 13.01 19.74
C ARG A 2 14.29 12.00 19.92
N TRP A 3 14.07 11.13 18.93
CA TRP A 3 13.01 10.11 18.97
C TRP A 3 13.24 9.02 20.04
N GLN A 4 14.50 8.65 20.33
CA GLN A 4 14.78 7.63 21.36
C GLN A 4 14.40 8.09 22.77
N ARG A 5 14.52 9.40 23.05
CA ARG A 5 14.15 9.95 24.36
C ARG A 5 12.67 9.74 24.65
N ILE A 6 11.80 10.04 23.68
CA ILE A 6 10.35 9.88 23.88
C ILE A 6 9.92 8.41 23.89
N LEU A 7 10.63 7.50 23.21
CA LEU A 7 10.37 6.06 23.33
C LEU A 7 10.66 5.55 24.73
N ASN A 8 11.73 6.03 25.38
CA ASN A 8 12.03 5.69 26.77
C ASN A 8 10.93 6.17 27.74
N GLU A 9 10.21 7.24 27.37
CA GLU A 9 9.05 7.77 28.11
C GLU A 9 7.72 7.12 27.67
N GLY A 10 7.75 6.02 26.91
CA GLY A 10 6.56 5.24 26.54
C GLY A 10 5.87 5.67 25.24
N ALA A 11 6.42 6.62 24.48
CA ALA A 11 5.93 6.89 23.13
C ALA A 11 6.06 5.65 22.23
N ARG A 12 5.15 5.51 21.26
CA ARG A 12 5.18 4.42 20.28
C ARG A 12 5.60 4.96 18.92
N PRO A 13 6.46 4.26 18.17
CA PRO A 13 6.83 4.69 16.83
C PRO A 13 5.62 4.56 15.88
N GLN A 14 5.49 5.49 14.95
CA GLN A 14 4.64 5.28 13.80
C GLN A 14 5.26 4.17 12.95
N ARG A 15 4.51 3.11 12.70
CA ARG A 15 4.94 1.99 11.86
C ARG A 15 4.65 2.31 10.40
N LEU A 16 5.60 1.99 9.54
CA LEU A 16 5.36 2.04 8.09
C LEU A 16 4.31 0.98 7.73
N LEU A 17 3.34 1.37 6.90
CA LEU A 17 2.28 0.49 6.42
C LEU A 17 2.37 0.39 4.89
N TRP A 18 2.53 -0.82 4.39
CA TRP A 18 2.49 -1.15 2.97
C TRP A 18 1.04 -1.39 2.55
N ALA A 19 0.54 -0.56 1.63
CA ALA A 19 -0.79 -0.68 1.04
C ALA A 19 -0.71 -1.00 -0.45
N SER A 20 -1.83 -1.42 -1.04
CA SER A 20 -1.92 -1.81 -2.45
C SER A 20 -0.97 -2.96 -2.83
N THR A 21 -0.77 -3.91 -1.92
CA THR A 21 0.21 -5.01 -2.02
C THR A 21 -0.34 -6.26 -2.73
N GLY A 22 -1.48 -6.13 -3.42
CA GLY A 22 -1.95 -7.16 -4.34
C GLY A 22 -1.27 -7.02 -5.70
N THR A 23 -0.55 -8.05 -6.14
CA THR A 23 0.14 -8.08 -7.43
C THR A 23 -0.84 -7.82 -8.59
N LYS A 24 -0.45 -6.91 -9.49
CA LYS A 24 -1.28 -6.50 -10.64
C LYS A 24 -0.85 -7.12 -11.96
N ASP A 25 0.42 -7.51 -12.08
CA ASP A 25 0.93 -8.25 -13.23
C ASP A 25 0.66 -9.75 -13.05
N PRO A 26 -0.15 -10.39 -13.92
CA PRO A 26 -0.45 -11.82 -13.80
C PRO A 26 0.78 -12.73 -14.03
N LYS A 27 1.89 -12.20 -14.57
CA LYS A 27 3.14 -12.95 -14.74
C LYS A 27 4.02 -12.90 -13.49
N ALA A 28 3.75 -11.99 -12.56
CA ALA A 28 4.46 -11.88 -11.30
C ALA A 28 3.79 -12.75 -10.23
N SER A 29 4.54 -13.10 -9.18
CA SER A 29 3.99 -13.84 -8.04
C SER A 29 2.89 -13.03 -7.36
N ASP A 30 1.78 -13.67 -7.04
CA ASP A 30 0.66 -13.17 -6.25
C ASP A 30 1.01 -12.76 -4.81
N VAL A 31 2.18 -13.20 -4.31
CA VAL A 31 2.75 -12.82 -3.00
C VAL A 31 3.98 -11.91 -3.10
N LEU A 32 4.30 -11.40 -4.30
CA LEU A 32 5.52 -10.62 -4.59
C LEU A 32 5.79 -9.52 -3.55
N TYR A 33 4.83 -8.61 -3.38
CA TYR A 33 5.02 -7.45 -2.50
C TYR A 33 5.12 -7.83 -1.03
N VAL A 34 4.39 -8.88 -0.61
CA VAL A 34 4.41 -9.33 0.79
C VAL A 34 5.77 -9.89 1.15
N LYS A 35 6.34 -10.73 0.29
CA LYS A 35 7.67 -11.31 0.53
C LYS A 35 8.77 -10.25 0.43
N ALA A 36 8.72 -9.40 -0.59
CA ALA A 36 9.76 -8.39 -0.83
C ALA A 36 9.82 -7.29 0.25
N LEU A 37 8.70 -6.97 0.91
CA LEU A 37 8.59 -5.86 1.87
C LEU A 37 8.49 -6.30 3.33
N ALA A 38 8.70 -7.60 3.62
CA ALA A 38 8.68 -8.12 4.97
C ALA A 38 9.83 -7.53 5.80
N ALA A 39 9.51 -6.70 6.80
CA ALA A 39 10.50 -6.04 7.64
C ALA A 39 10.00 -5.86 9.08
N PRO A 40 10.90 -5.83 10.08
CA PRO A 40 10.53 -5.54 11.47
C PRO A 40 9.80 -4.20 11.60
N PHE A 41 8.86 -4.12 12.54
CA PHE A 41 8.10 -2.90 12.86
C PHE A 41 7.32 -2.28 11.68
N THR A 42 6.97 -3.08 10.66
CA THR A 42 6.08 -2.68 9.57
C THR A 42 4.73 -3.36 9.67
N VAL A 43 3.76 -2.85 8.91
CA VAL A 43 2.44 -3.43 8.71
C VAL A 43 2.24 -3.59 7.20
N ASN A 44 1.55 -4.65 6.78
CA ASN A 44 1.10 -4.80 5.40
C ASN A 44 -0.42 -4.98 5.41
N THR A 45 -1.16 -4.10 4.72
CA THR A 45 -2.61 -4.26 4.55
C THR A 45 -2.87 -4.99 3.25
N MET A 46 -3.17 -6.28 3.38
CA MET A 46 -3.30 -7.19 2.25
C MET A 46 -4.76 -7.30 1.83
N PRO A 47 -5.07 -7.28 0.51
CA PRO A 47 -6.33 -7.80 0.01
C PRO A 47 -6.50 -9.27 0.41
N GLU A 48 -7.74 -9.72 0.60
CA GLU A 48 -8.03 -11.10 1.04
C GLU A 48 -7.40 -12.16 0.12
N GLY A 49 -7.42 -11.94 -1.20
CA GLY A 49 -6.80 -12.85 -2.17
C GLY A 49 -5.30 -13.01 -1.95
N THR A 50 -4.58 -11.91 -1.68
CA THR A 50 -3.14 -11.93 -1.38
C THR A 50 -2.86 -12.60 -0.04
N LEU A 51 -3.72 -12.40 0.97
CA LEU A 51 -3.59 -13.06 2.26
C LEU A 51 -3.74 -14.59 2.13
N LYS A 52 -4.72 -15.06 1.35
CA LYS A 52 -4.93 -16.49 1.06
C LYS A 52 -3.75 -17.08 0.30
N ALA A 53 -3.31 -16.39 -0.76
CA ALA A 53 -2.13 -16.81 -1.53
C ALA A 53 -0.88 -16.94 -0.64
N LEU A 54 -0.64 -15.98 0.28
CA LEU A 54 0.45 -16.10 1.24
C LEU A 54 0.31 -17.34 2.13
N GLY A 55 -0.90 -17.63 2.60
CA GLY A 55 -1.21 -18.85 3.35
C GLY A 55 -0.90 -20.13 2.59
N ASP A 56 -1.25 -20.18 1.30
CA ASP A 56 -1.00 -21.33 0.41
C ASP A 56 0.49 -21.52 0.11
N HIS A 57 1.24 -20.42 -0.03
CA HIS A 57 2.68 -20.44 -0.27
C HIS A 57 3.49 -20.82 0.98
N GLY A 58 2.96 -20.54 2.19
CA GLY A 58 3.45 -21.06 3.46
C GLY A 58 4.75 -20.46 4.00
N ASP A 59 5.38 -19.50 3.29
CA ASP A 59 6.64 -18.89 3.73
C ASP A 59 6.82 -17.44 3.22
N ILE A 60 7.30 -16.58 4.13
CA ILE A 60 7.62 -15.17 3.88
C ILE A 60 9.01 -15.00 3.25
N GLY A 61 9.93 -15.93 3.49
CA GLY A 61 11.31 -15.87 3.00
C GLY A 61 12.19 -14.88 3.77
N ALA A 62 13.23 -14.37 3.12
CA ALA A 62 14.17 -13.42 3.73
C ALA A 62 13.52 -12.04 3.95
N LEU A 63 13.89 -11.40 5.06
CA LEU A 63 13.44 -10.04 5.36
C LEU A 63 14.15 -9.02 4.48
N LEU A 64 13.49 -7.89 4.22
CA LEU A 64 14.06 -6.73 3.56
C LEU A 64 15.34 -6.30 4.32
N PRO A 65 16.47 -6.08 3.62
CA PRO A 65 17.70 -5.61 4.23
C PRO A 65 17.50 -4.26 4.95
N ALA A 66 18.05 -4.13 6.16
CA ALA A 66 17.89 -2.92 6.96
C ALA A 66 18.60 -1.69 6.36
N ASP A 67 19.57 -1.90 5.47
CA ASP A 67 20.29 -0.88 4.71
C ASP A 67 19.60 -0.53 3.38
N GLY A 68 18.47 -1.16 3.06
CA GLY A 68 17.73 -0.95 1.81
C GLY A 68 18.23 -1.77 0.62
N GLY A 69 19.30 -2.54 0.76
CA GLY A 69 19.84 -3.38 -0.33
C GLY A 69 20.30 -2.55 -1.54
N ASP A 70 19.76 -2.84 -2.72
CA ASP A 70 20.12 -2.18 -3.98
C ASP A 70 19.16 -1.05 -4.39
N CYS A 71 18.28 -0.61 -3.49
CA CYS A 71 17.20 0.34 -3.81
C CYS A 71 17.70 1.63 -4.48
N GLU A 72 18.78 2.23 -3.98
CA GLU A 72 19.37 3.46 -4.54
C GLU A 72 19.88 3.25 -5.97
N ALA A 73 20.50 2.10 -6.24
CA ALA A 73 20.97 1.77 -7.58
C ALA A 73 19.79 1.55 -8.54
N VAL A 74 18.71 0.91 -8.09
CA VAL A 74 17.47 0.75 -8.86
C VAL A 74 16.85 2.10 -9.20
N LEU A 75 16.66 2.97 -8.20
CA LEU A 75 16.10 4.32 -8.39
C LEU A 75 16.97 5.16 -9.32
N SER A 76 18.30 5.08 -9.20
CA SER A 76 19.22 5.76 -10.11
C SER A 76 19.07 5.30 -11.57
N ARG A 77 18.88 4.01 -11.82
CA ARG A 77 18.63 3.50 -13.18
C ARG A 77 17.32 4.04 -13.77
N PHE A 78 16.27 4.16 -12.97
CA PHE A 78 15.01 4.78 -13.40
C PHE A 78 15.21 6.26 -13.74
N ALA A 79 15.92 7.01 -12.90
CA ALA A 79 16.25 8.41 -13.17
C ALA A 79 17.07 8.58 -14.46
N GLN A 80 18.07 7.71 -14.69
CA GLN A 80 18.86 7.70 -15.93
C GLN A 80 18.03 7.36 -17.16
N ALA A 81 16.96 6.57 -17.01
CA ALA A 81 16.00 6.28 -18.06
C ALA A 81 14.97 7.41 -18.26
N GLY A 82 15.08 8.52 -17.52
CA GLY A 82 14.19 9.69 -17.63
C GLY A 82 12.95 9.64 -16.75
N VAL A 83 12.88 8.72 -15.78
CA VAL A 83 11.77 8.69 -14.81
C VAL A 83 12.08 9.65 -13.67
N ASP A 84 11.29 10.71 -13.56
CA ASP A 84 11.28 11.58 -12.38
C ASP A 84 10.42 10.95 -11.27
N VAL A 85 11.09 10.42 -10.25
CA VAL A 85 10.44 9.72 -9.13
C VAL A 85 9.60 10.67 -8.28
N GLU A 86 10.04 11.92 -8.09
CA GLU A 86 9.30 12.90 -7.28
C GLU A 86 8.04 13.37 -8.00
N ALA A 87 8.16 13.69 -9.29
CA ALA A 87 7.01 14.07 -10.11
C ALA A 87 6.00 12.91 -10.22
N LEU A 88 6.49 11.68 -10.42
CA LEU A 88 5.64 10.49 -10.47
C LEU A 88 4.93 10.25 -9.13
N ALA A 89 5.63 10.40 -8.01
CA ALA A 89 5.02 10.26 -6.69
C ALA A 89 3.91 11.31 -6.45
N ALA A 90 4.15 12.57 -6.84
CA ALA A 90 3.15 13.63 -6.74
C ALA A 90 1.90 13.35 -7.60
N GLN A 91 2.12 12.91 -8.84
CA GLN A 91 1.04 12.51 -9.74
C GLN A 91 0.21 11.37 -9.16
N LEU A 92 0.85 10.29 -8.69
CA LEU A 92 0.16 9.14 -8.09
C LEU A 92 -0.64 9.53 -6.84
N GLN A 93 -0.14 10.47 -6.04
CA GLN A 93 -0.89 11.00 -4.89
C GLN A 93 -2.15 11.75 -5.33
N GLU A 94 -2.06 12.58 -6.36
CA GLU A 94 -3.21 13.34 -6.87
C GLU A 94 -4.26 12.43 -7.51
N GLU A 95 -3.83 11.50 -8.36
CA GLU A 95 -4.71 10.50 -8.99
C GLU A 95 -5.38 9.61 -7.94
N GLY A 96 -4.61 9.17 -6.94
CA GLY A 96 -5.13 8.46 -5.78
C GLY A 96 -6.24 9.23 -5.07
N ALA A 97 -5.99 10.49 -4.70
CA ALA A 97 -7.00 11.33 -4.05
C ALA A 97 -8.28 11.49 -4.91
N LYS A 98 -8.13 11.72 -6.23
CA LYS A 98 -9.27 11.81 -7.15
C LYS A 98 -10.07 10.51 -7.19
N SER A 99 -9.41 9.35 -7.26
CA SER A 99 -10.09 8.05 -7.27
C SER A 99 -10.90 7.77 -6.00
N PHE A 100 -10.39 8.21 -4.84
CA PHE A 100 -11.10 8.08 -3.57
C PHE A 100 -12.34 8.98 -3.53
N VAL A 101 -12.22 10.22 -4.01
CA VAL A 101 -13.37 11.14 -4.13
C VAL A 101 -14.44 10.54 -5.06
N ALA A 102 -14.04 10.02 -6.21
CA ALA A 102 -14.97 9.37 -7.15
C ALA A 102 -15.68 8.17 -6.50
N SER A 103 -14.93 7.28 -5.85
CA SER A 103 -15.50 6.11 -5.16
C SER A 103 -16.46 6.49 -4.03
N TRP A 104 -16.21 7.61 -3.35
CA TRP A 104 -17.11 8.15 -2.34
C TRP A 104 -18.39 8.70 -2.94
N SER A 105 -18.30 9.45 -4.04
CA SER A 105 -19.47 9.93 -4.79
C SER A 105 -20.34 8.76 -5.27
N ASP A 106 -19.72 7.72 -5.85
CA ASP A 106 -20.44 6.52 -6.30
C ASP A 106 -21.19 5.85 -5.14
N LEU A 107 -20.57 5.74 -3.96
CA LEU A 107 -21.22 5.21 -2.76
C LEU A 107 -22.43 6.05 -2.34
N MET A 108 -22.29 7.37 -2.34
CA MET A 108 -23.39 8.29 -1.97
C MET A 108 -24.55 8.21 -2.96
N ASP A 109 -24.27 8.08 -4.25
CA ASP A 109 -25.30 7.92 -5.27
C ASP A 109 -26.07 6.60 -5.07
N VAL A 110 -25.37 5.50 -4.79
CA VAL A 110 -26.02 4.21 -4.48
C VAL A 110 -26.95 4.33 -3.28
N ILE A 111 -26.53 5.02 -2.22
CA ILE A 111 -27.35 5.27 -1.04
C ILE A 111 -28.60 6.07 -1.42
N ALA A 112 -28.44 7.18 -2.15
CA ALA A 112 -29.55 8.04 -2.57
C ALA A 112 -30.58 7.27 -3.40
N HIS A 113 -30.14 6.48 -4.38
CA HIS A 113 -31.02 5.66 -5.21
C HIS A 113 -31.81 4.65 -4.37
N LYS A 114 -31.14 3.94 -3.44
CA LYS A 114 -31.81 2.97 -2.56
C LYS A 114 -32.80 3.64 -1.62
N SER A 115 -32.47 4.81 -1.06
CA SER A 115 -33.36 5.58 -0.20
C SER A 115 -34.61 6.03 -0.96
N ALA A 116 -34.47 6.54 -2.19
CA ALA A 116 -35.59 6.95 -3.01
C ALA A 116 -36.51 5.77 -3.37
N ALA A 117 -35.93 4.63 -3.75
CA ALA A 117 -36.69 3.41 -4.05
C ALA A 117 -37.52 2.94 -2.85
N LEU A 118 -36.94 2.92 -1.65
CA LEU A 118 -37.65 2.53 -0.42
C LEU A 118 -38.77 3.51 -0.06
N ALA A 119 -38.54 4.81 -0.22
CA ALA A 119 -39.55 5.83 0.03
C ALA A 119 -40.75 5.71 -0.93
N SER A 120 -40.50 5.34 -2.19
CA SER A 120 -41.57 5.13 -3.19
C SER A 120 -42.35 3.83 -3.00
N ALA A 121 -41.80 2.87 -2.25
CA ALA A 121 -42.40 1.58 -1.98
C ALA A 121 -43.19 1.54 -0.65
N SER A 122 -43.13 2.62 0.14
CA SER A 122 -43.86 2.81 1.40
C SER A 122 -45.12 3.65 1.15
#